data_AF-A0A0J9S2N2-F1
#
_entry.id   AF-A0A0J9S2N2-F1
#
_cell.length_a   1.000
_cell.length_b   1.000
_cell.length_c   1.000
_cell.angle_alpha   90.00
_cell.angle_beta   90.00
_cell.angle_gamma   90.00
#
_symmetry.space_group_name_H-M   'P 1'
#
loop_
_entity.id
_entity.type
_entity.pdbx_description
1 polymer ?
#
loop_
_entity_poly.entity_id
_entity_poly.type
_entity_poly.pdbx_seq_one_letter_code
_entity_poly.pdbx_strand_id
1 'polypeptide(L)'
;MVNHKDWRKRKELYEYYVDYDQIIQYQEHIPERCNEIYQYIESKKTLYEYFKDRCRSSDENICPKFYAQCKEYGPKEVLSTISCHDQIIQERSTAERSVLQREKEHSGSETDSEERDGRMLPHDAPRLSGKSDNVTKLGNVLLGVVATTMASGGLYRVIINPLIQINFISLLIYFITSP
;
A
#
# COMPACT_ATOMS: atom_id res chain seq x y z
N MET A 1 -6.62 34.67 2.36
CA MET A 1 -7.25 33.83 1.32
C MET A 1 -6.59 32.47 1.39
N VAL A 2 -7.31 31.44 1.87
CA VAL A 2 -6.76 30.09 2.07
C VAL A 2 -6.18 29.57 0.75
N ASN A 3 -5.00 28.94 0.78
CA ASN A 3 -4.42 28.36 -0.42
C ASN A 3 -5.34 27.23 -0.93
N HIS A 4 -6.13 27.52 -1.95
CA HIS A 4 -7.02 26.54 -2.55
C HIS A 4 -6.27 25.48 -3.37
N LYS A 5 -4.95 25.59 -3.59
CA LYS A 5 -4.21 24.58 -4.37
C LYS A 5 -3.98 23.29 -3.59
N ASP A 6 -3.91 23.35 -2.26
CA ASP A 6 -3.61 22.20 -1.40
C ASP A 6 -4.80 21.71 -0.57
N TRP A 7 -6.02 22.15 -0.89
CA TRP A 7 -7.24 21.81 -0.15
C TRP A 7 -7.42 20.30 0.05
N ARG A 8 -7.08 19.48 -0.95
CA ARG A 8 -7.13 18.00 -0.86
C ARG A 8 -6.19 17.46 0.22
N LYS A 9 -4.97 17.99 0.29
CA LYS A 9 -3.98 17.60 1.31
C LYS A 9 -4.40 18.08 2.70
N ARG A 10 -4.97 19.28 2.81
CA ARG A 10 -5.49 19.77 4.10
C ARG A 10 -6.63 18.90 4.62
N LYS A 11 -7.54 18.52 3.72
CA LYS A 11 -8.63 17.60 4.02
C LYS A 11 -8.09 16.25 4.47
N GLU A 12 -7.16 15.67 3.72
CA GLU A 12 -6.56 14.37 4.06
C GLU A 12 -5.83 14.41 5.42
N LEU A 13 -5.12 15.50 5.73
CA LEU A 13 -4.44 15.67 7.01
C LEU A 13 -5.45 15.75 8.15
N TYR A 14 -6.54 16.49 7.95
CA TYR A 14 -7.61 16.61 8.93
C TYR A 14 -8.33 15.28 9.18
N GLU A 15 -8.69 14.56 8.12
CA GLU A 15 -9.31 13.23 8.22
C GLU A 15 -8.41 12.26 8.98
N TYR A 16 -7.12 12.21 8.63
CA TYR A 16 -6.17 11.37 9.35
C TYR A 16 -6.04 11.74 10.84
N TYR A 17 -5.98 13.03 11.16
CA TYR A 17 -5.91 13.51 12.54
C TYR A 17 -7.15 13.11 13.36
N VAL A 18 -8.35 13.29 12.78
CA VAL A 18 -9.61 12.95 13.47
C VAL A 18 -9.77 11.44 13.65
N ASP A 19 -9.30 10.64 12.69
CA ASP A 19 -9.45 9.18 12.72
C ASP A 19 -8.34 8.49 13.56
N TYR A 20 -7.28 9.21 13.94
CA TYR A 20 -6.07 8.63 14.53
C TYR A 20 -6.35 7.81 15.80
N ASP A 21 -7.07 8.39 16.77
CA ASP A 21 -7.34 7.72 18.05
C ASP A 21 -8.10 6.40 17.84
N GLN A 22 -9.03 6.39 16.89
CA GLN A 22 -9.79 5.19 16.51
C GLN A 22 -8.89 4.16 15.83
N ILE A 23 -7.96 4.59 14.97
CA ILE A 23 -7.00 3.70 14.30
C ILE A 23 -6.12 2.97 15.32
N ILE A 24 -5.63 3.68 16.34
CA ILE A 24 -4.77 3.08 17.38
C ILE A 24 -5.58 2.13 18.28
N GLN A 25 -6.77 2.54 18.74
CA GLN A 25 -7.64 1.63 19.51
C GLN A 25 -7.98 0.35 18.72
N TYR A 26 -8.30 0.51 17.43
CA TYR A 26 -8.60 -0.62 16.57
C TYR A 26 -7.39 -1.56 16.40
N GLN A 27 -6.18 -1.00 16.30
CA GLN A 27 -4.94 -1.78 16.23
C GLN A 27 -4.73 -2.64 17.47
N GLU A 28 -5.05 -2.13 18.67
CA GLU A 28 -4.89 -2.88 19.92
C GLU A 28 -5.85 -4.06 20.02
N HIS A 29 -7.06 -3.94 19.45
CA HIS A 29 -8.08 -4.98 19.52
C HIS A 29 -7.98 -6.03 18.41
N ILE A 30 -7.38 -5.70 17.27
CA ILE A 30 -7.38 -6.55 16.07
C ILE A 30 -5.93 -6.68 15.55
N PRO A 31 -5.10 -7.53 16.20
CA PRO A 31 -3.70 -7.68 15.85
C PRO A 31 -3.49 -8.20 14.42
N GLU A 32 -4.45 -8.93 13.86
CA GLU A 32 -4.38 -9.46 12.49
C GLU A 32 -4.30 -8.34 11.44
N ARG A 33 -4.83 -7.15 11.76
CA ARG A 33 -4.82 -5.99 10.85
C ARG A 33 -3.67 -5.03 11.13
N CYS A 34 -2.73 -5.38 12.02
CA CYS A 34 -1.62 -4.50 12.38
C CYS A 34 -0.80 -4.06 11.17
N ASN A 35 -0.50 -4.96 10.22
CA ASN A 35 0.21 -4.60 8.99
C ASN A 35 -0.57 -3.61 8.11
N GLU A 36 -1.90 -3.76 7.99
CA GLU A 36 -2.73 -2.82 7.22
C GLU A 36 -2.71 -1.42 7.85
N ILE A 37 -2.81 -1.35 9.18
CA ILE A 37 -2.77 -0.10 9.93
C ILE A 37 -1.39 0.56 9.83
N TYR A 38 -0.33 -0.23 9.97
CA TYR A 38 1.04 0.23 9.83
C TYR A 38 1.28 0.84 8.44
N GLN A 39 0.84 0.16 7.37
CA GLN A 39 0.94 0.66 6.00
C GLN A 39 0.10 1.91 5.79
N TYR A 40 -1.11 1.97 6.35
CA TYR A 40 -1.96 3.15 6.27
C TYR A 40 -1.29 4.37 6.92
N ILE A 41 -0.77 4.23 8.13
CA ILE A 41 -0.03 5.31 8.84
C ILE A 41 1.22 5.69 8.03
N GLU A 42 2.01 4.71 7.60
CA GLU A 42 3.21 4.94 6.80
C GLU A 42 2.92 5.71 5.50
N SER A 43 1.78 5.45 4.85
CA SER A 43 1.38 6.15 3.63
C SER A 43 1.24 7.67 3.81
N LYS A 44 1.02 8.14 5.04
CA LYS A 44 0.86 9.56 5.38
C LYS A 44 2.19 10.31 5.51
N LYS A 45 3.35 9.63 5.43
CA LYS A 45 4.68 10.25 5.58
C LYS A 45 4.84 11.48 4.66
N THR A 46 4.51 11.32 3.38
CA THR A 46 4.66 12.39 2.38
C THR A 46 3.72 13.57 2.63
N LEU A 47 2.53 13.32 3.18
CA LEU A 47 1.57 14.35 3.57
C LEU A 47 2.09 15.19 4.72
N TYR A 48 2.68 14.53 5.73
CA TYR A 48 3.28 15.23 6.87
C TYR A 48 4.53 16.01 6.47
N GLU A 49 5.38 15.47 5.59
CA GLU A 49 6.54 16.17 5.04
C GLU A 49 6.12 17.43 4.27
N TYR A 50 5.07 17.32 3.44
CA TYR A 50 4.52 18.45 2.71
C TYR A 50 4.13 19.62 3.63
N PHE A 51 3.40 19.32 4.72
CA PHE A 51 3.01 20.37 5.66
C PHE A 51 4.15 20.81 6.56
N LYS A 52 5.09 19.92 6.94
CA LYS A 52 6.28 20.28 7.73
C LYS A 52 7.11 21.36 7.05
N ASP A 53 7.31 21.24 5.74
CA ASP A 53 8.07 22.22 4.97
C ASP A 53 7.31 23.54 4.72
N ARG A 54 5.99 23.47 4.61
CA ARG A 54 5.12 24.62 4.32
C ARG A 54 4.75 25.41 5.57
N CYS A 55 4.56 24.73 6.68
CA CYS A 55 4.23 25.29 7.99
C CYS A 55 5.45 25.82 8.74
N ARG A 56 6.41 26.42 8.03
CA ARG A 56 7.53 27.17 8.63
C ARG A 56 7.08 28.52 9.18
N SER A 57 5.98 29.06 8.66
CA SER A 57 5.30 30.24 9.17
C SER A 57 3.93 29.87 9.73
N SER A 58 3.41 30.70 10.63
CA SER A 58 2.05 30.60 11.16
C SER A 58 0.98 31.23 10.24
N ASP A 59 1.32 31.55 8.97
CA ASP A 59 0.35 32.06 8.01
C ASP A 59 -0.70 30.98 7.74
N GLU A 60 -1.93 31.22 8.20
CA GLU A 60 -3.04 30.27 8.08
C GLU A 60 -3.42 29.95 6.62
N ASN A 61 -3.07 30.84 5.70
CA ASN A 61 -3.25 30.60 4.27
C ASN A 61 -2.31 29.50 3.76
N ILE A 62 -1.16 29.32 4.41
CA ILE A 62 -0.12 28.35 4.04
C ILE A 62 -0.15 27.13 4.96
N CYS A 63 -0.33 27.35 6.26
CA CYS A 63 -0.37 26.32 7.28
C CYS A 63 -1.78 26.14 7.85
N PRO A 64 -2.36 24.94 7.88
CA PRO A 64 -3.64 24.73 8.55
C PRO A 64 -3.55 25.08 10.05
N LYS A 65 -4.56 25.80 10.59
CA LYS A 65 -4.59 26.20 12.02
C LYS A 65 -4.38 25.03 12.98
N PHE A 66 -4.94 23.88 12.62
CA PHE A 66 -4.89 22.65 13.42
C PHE A 66 -3.58 21.86 13.25
N TYR A 67 -2.68 22.24 12.34
CA TYR A 67 -1.45 21.47 12.07
C TYR A 67 -0.57 21.32 13.30
N ALA A 68 -0.52 22.33 14.18
CA ALA A 68 0.28 22.26 15.40
C ALA A 68 -0.14 21.08 16.30
N GLN A 69 -1.43 20.77 16.34
CA GLN A 69 -1.99 19.63 17.07
C GLN A 69 -1.71 18.32 16.33
N CYS A 70 -1.69 18.32 14.99
CA CYS A 70 -1.42 17.10 14.22
C CYS A 70 0.00 16.55 14.37
N LYS A 71 0.98 17.37 14.80
CA LYS A 71 2.41 17.00 14.73
C LYS A 71 2.75 15.70 15.47
N GLU A 72 2.12 15.45 16.61
CA GLU A 72 2.39 14.26 17.42
C GLU A 72 1.90 12.97 16.76
N TYR A 73 0.92 13.08 15.88
CA TYR A 73 0.34 11.95 15.13
C TYR A 73 1.12 11.64 13.84
N GLY A 74 2.26 12.31 13.63
CA GLY A 74 3.06 12.11 12.43
C GLY A 74 3.56 10.65 12.32
N PRO A 75 3.63 10.09 11.11
CA PRO A 75 4.10 8.72 10.94
C PRO A 75 5.53 8.46 11.45
N LYS A 76 6.40 9.47 11.53
CA LYS A 76 7.76 9.28 12.08
C LYS A 76 7.74 9.15 13.60
N GLU A 77 6.72 9.72 14.22
CA GLU A 77 6.52 9.85 15.64
C GLU A 77 5.81 8.60 16.18
N VAL A 78 4.84 8.07 15.43
CA VAL A 78 3.92 7.02 15.92
C VAL A 78 4.21 5.61 15.38
N LEU A 79 4.90 5.44 14.25
CA LEU A 79 5.12 4.08 13.70
C LEU A 79 5.89 3.17 14.66
N SER A 80 6.81 3.73 15.45
CA SER A 80 7.59 2.97 16.43
C SER A 80 6.77 2.51 17.65
N THR A 81 5.59 3.09 17.87
CA THR A 81 4.72 2.73 19.01
C THR A 81 3.71 1.64 18.65
N ILE A 82 3.60 1.28 17.38
CA ILE A 82 2.68 0.24 16.90
C ILE A 82 3.26 -1.14 17.25
N SER A 83 2.42 -2.02 17.82
CA SER A 83 2.84 -3.33 18.34
C SER A 83 3.62 -4.21 17.35
N CYS A 84 3.29 -4.18 16.06
CA CYS A 84 3.98 -4.97 15.02
C CYS A 84 5.17 -4.26 14.36
N HIS A 85 5.63 -3.11 14.88
CA HIS A 85 6.74 -2.36 14.29
C HIS A 85 7.99 -3.22 14.08
N ASP A 86 8.47 -3.87 15.15
CA ASP A 86 9.69 -4.67 15.12
C ASP A 86 9.60 -5.83 14.14
N GLN A 87 8.44 -6.51 14.10
CA GLN A 87 8.18 -7.58 13.14
C GLN A 87 8.30 -7.07 11.70
N ILE A 88 7.67 -5.94 11.37
CA ILE A 88 7.69 -5.37 10.02
C ILE A 88 9.10 -4.94 9.61
N ILE A 89 9.85 -4.32 10.52
CA ILE A 89 11.25 -3.93 10.24
C ILE A 89 12.12 -5.16 10.02
N GLN A 90 11.94 -6.21 10.84
CA GLN A 90 12.66 -7.46 10.67
C GLN A 90 12.35 -8.11 9.32
N GLU A 91 11.08 -8.26 8.95
CA GLU A 91 10.64 -8.83 7.67
C GLU A 91 11.19 -8.05 6.46
N ARG A 92 11.19 -6.72 6.52
CA ARG A 92 11.78 -5.88 5.46
C ARG A 92 13.29 -6.09 5.35
N SER A 93 13.99 -6.14 6.48
CA SER A 93 15.45 -6.33 6.49
C SER A 93 15.88 -7.71 5.96
N THR A 94 15.09 -8.76 6.23
CA THR A 94 15.38 -10.11 5.73
C THR A 94 15.07 -10.22 4.24
N ALA A 95 14.00 -9.57 3.77
CA ALA A 95 13.68 -9.48 2.35
C ALA A 95 14.79 -8.76 1.56
N GLU A 96 15.27 -7.61 2.05
CA GLU A 96 16.36 -6.85 1.44
C GLU A 96 17.66 -7.68 1.35
N ARG A 97 18.04 -8.36 2.45
CA ARG A 97 19.21 -9.24 2.46
C ARG A 97 19.09 -10.38 1.44
N SER A 98 17.90 -10.94 1.30
CA SER A 98 17.63 -12.04 0.36
C SER A 98 17.73 -11.56 -1.09
N VAL A 99 17.26 -10.35 -1.40
CA VAL A 99 17.41 -9.74 -2.74
C VAL A 99 18.90 -9.51 -3.06
N LEU A 100 19.66 -8.93 -2.12
CA LEU A 100 21.10 -8.66 -2.31
C LEU A 100 21.92 -9.95 -2.51
N GLN A 101 21.55 -11.06 -1.87
CA GLN A 101 22.21 -12.35 -2.08
C GLN A 101 21.97 -12.90 -3.49
N ARG A 102 20.74 -12.81 -3.99
CA ARG A 102 20.39 -13.25 -5.36
C ARG A 102 21.10 -12.42 -6.44
N GLU A 103 21.23 -11.12 -6.24
CA GLU A 103 21.97 -10.25 -7.16
C GLU A 103 23.45 -10.62 -7.24
N LYS A 104 24.06 -10.97 -6.10
CA LYS A 104 25.47 -11.42 -6.04
C LYS A 104 25.68 -12.78 -6.71
N GLU A 105 24.76 -13.73 -6.53
CA GLU A 105 24.84 -15.04 -7.19
C GLU A 105 24.68 -14.92 -8.72
N HIS A 106 23.84 -14.00 -9.20
CA HIS A 106 23.64 -13.79 -10.64
C HIS A 106 24.79 -13.01 -11.31
N SER A 107 25.58 -12.25 -10.54
CA SER A 107 26.74 -11.51 -11.05
C SER A 107 28.06 -12.31 -11.03
N GLY A 108 28.07 -13.54 -10.50
CA GLY A 108 29.27 -14.36 -10.32
C GLY A 108 29.58 -15.37 -11.44
N SER A 109 28.80 -15.38 -12.53
CA SER A 109 28.97 -16.35 -13.63
C SER A 109 29.56 -15.72 -14.90
N GLU A 110 30.74 -15.12 -14.79
CA GLU A 110 31.63 -14.95 -15.94
C GLU A 110 32.74 -16.00 -15.81
N THR A 111 32.47 -17.22 -16.27
CA THR A 111 33.53 -18.19 -16.55
C THR A 111 34.04 -17.94 -17.96
N ASP A 112 35.19 -17.28 -18.02
CA ASP A 112 36.14 -17.31 -19.14
C ASP A 112 36.41 -18.76 -19.56
N SER A 113 36.19 -19.07 -20.83
CA SER A 113 36.71 -20.28 -21.48
C SER A 113 36.82 -19.99 -22.98
N GLU A 114 38.01 -19.55 -23.39
CA GLU A 114 38.41 -19.33 -24.77
C GLU A 114 38.60 -20.64 -25.57
N GLU A 115 38.38 -20.51 -26.88
CA GLU A 115 39.06 -21.18 -28.01
C GLU A 115 38.64 -22.61 -28.47
N ARG A 116 38.01 -22.74 -29.66
CA ARG A 116 38.72 -22.98 -30.96
C ARG A 116 37.82 -23.31 -32.18
N ASP A 117 37.95 -22.43 -33.20
CA ASP A 117 38.06 -22.57 -34.69
C ASP A 117 37.31 -23.67 -35.51
N GLY A 118 36.70 -23.26 -36.65
CA GLY A 118 36.30 -24.19 -37.73
C GLY A 118 35.27 -23.77 -38.82
N ARG A 119 35.54 -22.72 -39.63
CA ARG A 119 35.21 -22.49 -41.08
C ARG A 119 33.88 -22.94 -41.81
N MET A 120 33.26 -21.94 -42.50
CA MET A 120 32.66 -21.88 -43.89
C MET A 120 31.20 -22.37 -44.22
N LEU A 121 30.31 -21.38 -44.49
CA LEU A 121 29.11 -21.19 -45.40
C LEU A 121 28.64 -22.30 -46.41
N PRO A 122 27.47 -22.15 -47.12
CA PRO A 122 26.08 -21.80 -46.77
C PRO A 122 24.99 -22.68 -47.48
N HIS A 123 23.70 -22.38 -47.24
CA HIS A 123 22.47 -22.87 -47.91
C HIS A 123 21.88 -24.22 -47.46
N ASP A 124 20.80 -24.16 -46.67
CA ASP A 124 19.45 -24.59 -47.09
C ASP A 124 18.46 -24.41 -45.93
N ALA A 125 17.36 -23.69 -46.17
CA ALA A 125 16.17 -23.80 -45.33
C ALA A 125 15.44 -25.07 -45.76
N PRO A 126 14.84 -25.86 -44.84
CA PRO A 126 13.40 -25.68 -44.66
C PRO A 126 12.78 -26.10 -43.30
N ARG A 127 11.68 -25.40 -42.97
CA ARG A 127 10.49 -25.80 -42.19
C ARG A 127 10.65 -26.01 -40.67
N LEU A 128 10.31 -24.96 -39.92
CA LEU A 128 9.73 -25.10 -38.59
C LEU A 128 8.26 -25.56 -38.72
N SER A 129 8.02 -26.84 -38.44
CA SER A 129 6.69 -27.40 -38.17
C SER A 129 6.71 -27.95 -36.75
N GLY A 130 6.07 -27.24 -35.82
CA GLY A 130 6.07 -27.59 -34.39
C GLY A 130 5.20 -26.66 -33.56
N LYS A 131 3.91 -26.59 -33.92
CA LYS A 131 2.73 -26.27 -33.10
C LYS A 131 2.97 -25.66 -31.69
N SER A 132 2.77 -24.34 -31.59
CA SER A 132 2.65 -23.59 -30.32
C SER A 132 1.17 -23.48 -29.93
N ASP A 133 0.69 -24.41 -29.10
CA ASP A 133 -0.70 -24.45 -28.56
C ASP A 133 -0.82 -23.85 -27.14
N ASN A 134 0.01 -22.86 -26.80
CA ASN A 134 0.12 -22.36 -25.42
C ASN A 134 -0.09 -20.85 -25.25
N VAL A 135 -0.39 -20.10 -26.32
CA VAL A 135 -0.54 -18.62 -26.24
C VAL A 135 -2.01 -18.15 -26.21
N THR A 136 -2.99 -19.02 -26.50
CA THR A 136 -4.37 -18.56 -26.74
C THR A 136 -5.35 -18.79 -25.58
N LYS A 137 -4.91 -19.29 -24.42
CA LYS A 137 -5.82 -19.65 -23.30
C LYS A 137 -5.87 -18.68 -22.12
N LEU A 138 -4.98 -17.68 -22.04
CA LEU A 138 -5.01 -16.69 -20.95
C LEU A 138 -5.83 -15.44 -21.29
N GLY A 139 -6.12 -15.18 -22.57
CA GLY A 139 -6.81 -13.97 -23.02
C GLY A 139 -8.31 -13.90 -22.71
N ASN A 140 -8.98 -15.02 -22.43
CA ASN A 140 -10.44 -15.05 -22.24
C ASN A 140 -10.91 -15.00 -20.79
N VAL A 141 -10.01 -15.20 -19.80
CA VAL A 141 -10.38 -15.12 -18.37
C VAL A 141 -10.62 -13.66 -17.94
N LEU A 142 -9.97 -12.70 -18.60
CA LEU A 142 -10.07 -11.28 -18.24
C LEU A 142 -11.33 -10.59 -18.79
N LEU A 143 -11.98 -11.12 -19.83
CA LEU A 143 -13.20 -10.53 -20.39
C LEU A 143 -14.48 -10.91 -19.64
N GLY A 144 -14.46 -11.99 -18.84
CA GLY A 144 -15.60 -12.41 -18.03
C GLY A 144 -15.84 -11.58 -16.76
N VAL A 145 -14.86 -10.80 -16.32
CA VAL A 145 -14.93 -9.99 -15.08
C VAL A 145 -15.55 -8.61 -15.30
N VAL A 146 -15.63 -8.13 -16.54
CA VAL A 146 -15.98 -6.73 -16.83
C VAL A 146 -17.49 -6.44 -16.77
N ALA A 147 -18.36 -7.45 -16.85
CA ALA A 147 -19.81 -7.24 -17.03
C ALA A 147 -20.63 -7.09 -15.73
N THR A 148 -20.10 -7.38 -14.53
CA THR A 148 -20.88 -7.30 -13.26
C THR A 148 -20.64 -6.02 -12.44
N THR A 149 -19.71 -5.16 -12.83
CA THR A 149 -19.34 -3.94 -12.08
C THR A 149 -20.16 -2.69 -12.42
N MET A 150 -21.24 -2.79 -13.20
CA MET A 150 -22.03 -1.62 -13.59
C MET A 150 -23.16 -1.24 -12.61
N ALA A 151 -23.17 -1.78 -11.39
CA ALA A 151 -24.12 -1.39 -10.34
C ALA A 151 -23.47 -1.04 -8.99
N SER A 152 -22.15 -1.02 -8.82
CA SER A 152 -21.51 -0.85 -7.49
C SER A 152 -21.17 0.60 -7.12
N GLY A 153 -21.26 1.56 -8.05
CA GLY A 153 -20.98 2.97 -7.78
C GLY A 153 -21.95 3.66 -6.81
N GLY A 154 -23.18 3.16 -6.70
CA GLY A 154 -24.18 3.61 -5.72
C GLY A 154 -24.23 2.78 -4.44
N LEU A 155 -23.98 1.46 -4.53
CA LEU A 155 -24.11 0.57 -3.37
C LEU A 155 -22.94 0.65 -2.39
N TYR A 156 -21.75 1.13 -2.78
CA TYR A 156 -20.65 1.35 -1.83
C TYR A 156 -21.04 2.32 -0.70
N ARG A 157 -21.88 3.32 -0.98
CA ARG A 157 -22.40 4.27 0.02
C ARG A 157 -23.57 3.73 0.83
N VAL A 158 -24.30 2.74 0.31
CA VAL A 158 -25.60 2.30 0.85
C VAL A 158 -25.53 0.93 1.54
N ILE A 159 -24.56 0.07 1.23
CA ILE A 159 -24.44 -1.26 1.87
C ILE A 159 -23.47 -1.25 3.04
N ILE A 160 -22.27 -0.69 2.87
CA ILE A 160 -21.23 -0.80 3.91
C ILE A 160 -21.52 0.11 5.11
N ASN A 161 -22.05 1.32 4.86
CA ASN A 161 -22.35 2.28 5.92
C ASN A 161 -23.41 1.75 6.93
N PRO A 162 -24.56 1.17 6.52
CA PRO A 162 -25.50 0.60 7.48
C PRO A 162 -25.06 -0.75 8.05
N LEU A 163 -24.29 -1.58 7.34
CA LEU A 163 -23.81 -2.85 7.89
C LEU A 163 -22.85 -2.63 9.07
N ILE A 164 -21.97 -1.62 8.97
CA ILE A 164 -21.09 -1.24 10.08
C ILE A 164 -21.90 -0.72 11.27
N GLN A 165 -22.92 0.10 11.03
CA GLN A 165 -23.81 0.63 12.08
C GLN A 165 -24.62 -0.48 12.77
N ILE A 166 -25.18 -1.43 12.01
CA ILE A 166 -25.95 -2.57 12.55
C ILE A 166 -25.06 -3.49 13.39
N ASN A 167 -23.83 -3.74 12.94
CA ASN A 167 -22.88 -4.58 13.68
C ASN A 167 -22.44 -3.91 14.98
N PHE A 168 -22.22 -2.58 14.96
CA PHE A 168 -21.88 -1.78 16.14
C PHE A 168 -23.02 -1.74 17.19
N ILE A 169 -24.27 -1.56 16.76
CA ILE A 169 -25.44 -1.59 17.67
C ILE A 169 -25.63 -3.00 18.26
N SER A 170 -25.47 -4.05 17.46
CA SER A 170 -25.60 -5.44 17.95
C SER A 170 -24.53 -5.79 18.99
N LEU A 171 -23.28 -5.35 18.78
CA LEU A 171 -22.19 -5.48 19.75
C LEU A 171 -22.47 -4.69 21.04
N LEU A 172 -22.95 -3.44 20.93
CA LEU A 172 -23.29 -2.63 22.10
C LEU A 172 -24.44 -3.26 22.92
N ILE A 173 -25.49 -3.76 22.26
CA ILE A 173 -26.59 -4.45 22.95
C ILE A 173 -26.07 -5.72 23.63
N TYR A 174 -25.21 -6.50 22.98
CA TYR A 174 -24.61 -7.69 23.58
C TYR A 174 -23.80 -7.37 24.86
N PHE A 175 -23.01 -6.29 24.83
CA PHE A 175 -22.27 -5.82 26.01
C PHE A 175 -23.16 -5.28 27.13
N ILE A 176 -24.30 -4.65 26.81
CA ILE A 176 -25.23 -4.11 27.81
C ILE A 176 -26.12 -5.21 28.43
N THR A 177 -26.38 -6.30 27.70
CA THR A 177 -27.32 -7.36 28.09
C THR A 177 -26.65 -8.63 28.63
N SER A 178 -25.33 -8.76 28.56
CA SER A 178 -24.61 -9.83 29.29
C SER A 178 -24.43 -9.42 30.76
N PRO A 179 -24.95 -10.21 31.72
CA PRO A 179 -24.85 -9.94 33.15
C PRO A 179 -23.42 -10.06 33.70
#